data_AF-A0A7K1BPZ3-F1
#
_entry.id   AF-A0A7K1BPZ3-F1
#
_cell.length_a   1.000
_cell.length_b   1.000
_cell.length_c   1.000
_cell.angle_alpha   90.00
_cell.angle_beta   90.00
_cell.angle_gamma   90.00
#
_symmetry.space_group_name_H-M   'P 1'
#
loop_
_entity.id
_entity.type
_entity.pdbx_description
1 polymer ?
#
loop_
_entity_poly.entity_id
_entity_poly.type
_entity_poly.pdbx_seq_one_letter_code
_entity_poly.pdbx_strand_id
1 'polypeptide(L)'
;MTTCTPSDDRRNIIYSLDSIELSNDSEFIEAVQGFFVDSDSLELNSLQQDGANAIVDLALDYEINGSCDDLDLLAHVIGRLSDIQVRDYALGSHNDENLSTYLAMWHNLTIIAPRHYIAPVACLFASLAYENGDSELALKAIERALTDDPSYSLGILLRRVFKAGWPPRSFSAMRAELHPKIVATIFQS
;
A
#
# COMPACT_ATOMS: atom_id res chain seq x y z
N MET A 1 -12.62 -27.18 37.74
CA MET A 1 -13.28 -26.06 37.06
C MET A 1 -12.25 -25.39 36.18
N THR A 2 -12.19 -25.79 34.91
CA THR A 2 -11.24 -25.27 33.93
C THR A 2 -11.84 -24.01 33.33
N THR A 3 -11.24 -22.86 33.58
CA THR A 3 -11.66 -21.59 32.98
C THR A 3 -11.13 -21.52 31.55
N CYS A 4 -12.06 -21.50 30.60
CA CYS A 4 -11.83 -21.13 29.20
C CYS A 4 -11.02 -19.84 29.12
N THR A 5 -9.89 -19.89 28.43
CA THR A 5 -9.22 -18.72 27.86
C THR A 5 -10.11 -18.10 26.77
N PRO A 6 -10.14 -16.77 26.61
CA PRO A 6 -10.91 -16.14 25.54
C PRO A 6 -10.33 -16.57 24.20
N SER A 7 -11.22 -16.95 23.28
CA SER A 7 -10.89 -17.38 21.93
C SER A 7 -10.10 -16.30 21.20
N ASP A 8 -8.94 -16.69 20.68
CA ASP A 8 -8.18 -16.00 19.63
C ASP A 8 -9.08 -15.95 18.39
N ASP A 9 -9.99 -14.96 18.34
CA ASP A 9 -10.87 -14.68 17.20
C ASP A 9 -10.07 -13.97 16.10
N ARG A 10 -8.94 -14.58 15.68
CA ARG A 10 -8.35 -14.30 14.39
C ARG A 10 -9.29 -14.90 13.36
N ARG A 11 -10.34 -14.14 13.02
CA ARG A 11 -11.08 -14.35 11.79
C ARG A 11 -10.03 -14.42 10.68
N ASN A 12 -9.80 -15.61 10.15
CA ASN A 12 -8.99 -15.84 8.95
C ASN A 12 -9.73 -15.17 7.78
N ILE A 13 -9.60 -13.85 7.67
CA ILE A 13 -10.03 -13.11 6.49
C ILE A 13 -9.10 -13.58 5.38
N ILE A 14 -9.66 -14.38 4.47
CA ILE A 14 -8.93 -14.80 3.28
C ILE A 14 -8.95 -13.61 2.32
N TYR A 15 -7.81 -12.93 2.21
CA TYR A 15 -7.61 -11.87 1.22
C TYR A 15 -7.39 -12.49 -0.16
N SER A 16 -8.40 -12.43 -1.02
CA SER A 16 -8.20 -12.66 -2.45
C SER A 16 -7.43 -11.48 -3.04
N LEU A 17 -6.44 -11.75 -3.90
CA LEU A 17 -5.63 -10.73 -4.58
C LEU A 17 -5.92 -10.68 -6.09
N ASP A 18 -6.99 -11.35 -6.51
CA ASP A 18 -7.44 -11.34 -7.89
C ASP A 18 -8.05 -9.98 -8.22
N SER A 19 -7.68 -9.47 -9.39
CA SER A 19 -8.26 -8.24 -9.94
C SER A 19 -9.77 -8.36 -10.10
N ILE A 20 -10.51 -7.31 -9.74
CA ILE A 20 -11.96 -7.25 -9.95
C ILE A 20 -12.30 -6.54 -11.27
N GLU A 21 -13.59 -6.51 -11.63
CA GLU A 21 -14.07 -5.92 -12.90
C GLU A 21 -13.62 -4.47 -13.09
N LEU A 22 -13.70 -3.65 -12.03
CA LEU A 22 -13.28 -2.24 -12.05
C LEU A 22 -11.83 -2.04 -12.51
N SER A 23 -10.91 -2.98 -12.22
CA SER A 23 -9.50 -2.87 -12.65
C SER A 23 -9.29 -2.94 -14.16
N ASN A 24 -10.33 -3.35 -14.91
CA ASN A 24 -10.34 -3.40 -16.37
C ASN A 24 -11.30 -2.37 -16.98
N ASP A 25 -11.95 -1.54 -16.16
CA ASP A 25 -12.82 -0.47 -16.63
C ASP A 25 -12.00 0.63 -17.31
N SER A 26 -12.41 1.05 -18.50
CA SER A 26 -11.61 1.98 -19.32
C SER A 26 -11.58 3.39 -18.75
N GLU A 27 -12.67 3.85 -18.15
CA GLU A 27 -12.76 5.19 -17.55
C GLU A 27 -11.90 5.26 -16.29
N PHE A 28 -11.96 4.23 -15.44
CA PHE A 28 -11.11 4.12 -14.26
C PHE A 28 -9.62 4.02 -14.62
N ILE A 29 -9.27 3.25 -15.66
CA ILE A 29 -7.89 3.17 -16.16
C ILE A 29 -7.39 4.55 -16.63
N GLU A 30 -8.20 5.28 -17.39
CA GLU A 30 -7.85 6.62 -17.88
C GLU A 30 -7.67 7.60 -16.71
N ALA A 31 -8.54 7.53 -15.70
CA ALA A 31 -8.40 8.33 -14.48
C ALA A 31 -7.08 8.03 -13.76
N VAL A 32 -6.75 6.75 -13.52
CA VAL A 32 -5.47 6.35 -12.88
C VAL A 32 -4.27 6.86 -13.68
N GLN A 33 -4.31 6.74 -15.01
CA GLN A 33 -3.24 7.22 -15.89
C GLN A 33 -3.10 8.74 -15.83
N GLY A 34 -4.20 9.48 -15.68
CA GLY A 34 -4.18 10.94 -15.53
C GLY A 34 -3.42 11.44 -14.29
N PHE A 35 -3.28 10.60 -13.25
CA PHE A 35 -2.54 10.92 -12.03
C PHE A 35 -1.11 10.38 -12.00
N PHE A 36 -0.64 9.75 -13.09
CA PHE A 36 0.74 9.31 -13.21
C PHE A 36 1.73 10.47 -12.97
N VAL A 37 2.86 10.16 -12.33
CA VAL A 37 3.92 11.13 -12.04
C VAL A 37 5.11 10.84 -12.93
N ASP A 38 5.41 11.77 -13.82
CA ASP A 38 6.68 11.78 -14.55
C ASP A 38 7.80 12.28 -13.64
N SER A 39 8.85 11.47 -13.47
CA SER A 39 10.01 11.81 -12.64
C SER A 39 10.79 13.02 -13.15
N ASP A 40 10.64 13.37 -14.43
CA ASP A 40 11.29 14.54 -15.04
C ASP A 40 10.37 15.78 -15.05
N SER A 41 9.20 15.70 -14.41
CA SER A 41 8.25 16.83 -14.32
C SER A 41 8.86 18.04 -13.62
N LEU A 42 8.63 19.23 -14.19
CA LEU A 42 9.00 20.50 -13.55
C LEU A 42 8.16 20.80 -12.29
N GLU A 43 7.02 20.12 -12.14
CA GLU A 43 6.10 20.26 -11.01
C GLU A 43 6.19 19.07 -10.04
N LEU A 44 7.24 18.26 -10.14
CA LEU A 44 7.39 16.99 -9.40
C LEU A 44 7.08 17.12 -7.90
N ASN A 45 7.62 18.13 -7.23
CA ASN A 45 7.37 18.30 -5.79
C ASN A 45 5.88 18.59 -5.48
N SER A 46 5.19 19.36 -6.32
CA SER A 46 3.76 19.60 -6.18
C SER A 46 2.96 18.30 -6.37
N LEU A 47 3.35 17.46 -7.33
CA LEU A 47 2.71 16.17 -7.57
C LEU A 47 2.96 15.19 -6.41
N GLN A 48 4.13 15.27 -5.77
CA GLN A 48 4.47 14.49 -4.58
C GLN A 48 3.64 14.90 -3.35
N GLN A 49 3.50 16.21 -3.12
CA GLN A 49 2.65 16.74 -2.04
C GLN A 49 1.19 16.37 -2.26
N ASP A 50 0.71 16.51 -3.50
CA ASP A 50 -0.62 16.10 -3.91
C ASP A 50 -0.87 14.60 -3.67
N GLY A 51 0.08 13.73 -4.05
CA GLY A 51 -0.01 12.29 -3.76
C GLY A 51 0.00 11.96 -2.27
N ALA A 52 0.82 12.64 -1.46
CA ALA A 52 0.83 12.46 -0.01
C ALA A 52 -0.49 12.90 0.64
N ASN A 53 -1.09 14.01 0.18
CA ASN A 53 -2.40 14.47 0.66
C ASN A 53 -3.51 13.49 0.26
N ALA A 54 -3.52 12.99 -0.97
CA ALA A 54 -4.52 12.00 -1.42
C ALA A 54 -4.48 10.71 -0.58
N ILE A 55 -3.29 10.27 -0.15
CA ILE A 55 -3.14 9.12 0.76
C ILE A 55 -3.75 9.43 2.14
N VAL A 56 -3.56 10.64 2.65
CA VAL A 56 -4.16 11.08 3.92
C VAL A 56 -5.68 11.12 3.81
N ASP A 57 -6.21 11.69 2.74
CA ASP A 57 -7.65 11.78 2.50
C ASP A 57 -8.28 10.38 2.39
N LEU A 58 -7.64 9.46 1.66
CA LEU A 58 -8.07 8.07 1.56
C LEU A 58 -8.03 7.35 2.91
N ALA A 59 -6.97 7.56 3.70
CA ALA A 59 -6.86 6.98 5.04
C ALA A 59 -7.98 7.49 5.96
N LEU A 60 -8.31 8.79 5.90
CA LEU A 60 -9.41 9.38 6.67
C LEU A 60 -10.77 8.75 6.31
N ASP A 61 -11.03 8.53 5.02
CA ASP A 61 -12.25 7.84 4.58
C ASP A 61 -12.34 6.43 5.16
N TYR A 62 -11.24 5.67 5.15
CA TYR A 62 -11.19 4.34 5.74
C TYR A 62 -11.29 4.35 7.28
N GLU A 63 -10.73 5.36 7.95
CA GLU A 63 -10.85 5.52 9.40
C GLU A 63 -12.30 5.84 9.83
N ILE A 64 -13.01 6.65 9.05
CA ILE A 64 -14.38 7.09 9.36
C ILE A 64 -15.42 6.06 8.91
N ASN A 65 -15.28 5.53 7.69
CA ASN A 65 -16.31 4.72 7.03
C ASN A 65 -15.94 3.24 6.91
N GLY A 66 -14.65 2.88 7.04
CA GLY A 66 -14.15 1.54 6.77
C GLY A 66 -13.98 1.21 5.27
N SER A 67 -14.29 2.14 4.38
CA SER A 67 -14.17 2.04 2.93
C SER A 67 -14.11 3.43 2.29
N CYS A 68 -13.76 3.48 0.99
CA CYS A 68 -13.87 4.66 0.15
C CYS A 68 -14.61 4.27 -1.13
N ASP A 69 -15.69 4.98 -1.45
CA ASP A 69 -16.47 4.78 -2.68
C ASP A 69 -16.17 5.86 -3.74
N ASP A 70 -15.27 6.81 -3.43
CA ASP A 70 -14.81 7.86 -4.34
C ASP A 70 -13.78 7.28 -5.32
N LEU A 71 -14.26 6.95 -6.53
CA LEU A 71 -13.43 6.38 -7.59
C LEU A 71 -12.33 7.34 -8.04
N ASP A 72 -12.54 8.65 -7.98
CA ASP A 72 -11.53 9.64 -8.36
C ASP A 72 -10.39 9.64 -7.35
N LEU A 73 -10.69 9.62 -6.05
CA LEU A 73 -9.68 9.52 -4.99
C LEU A 73 -8.91 8.20 -5.05
N LEU A 74 -9.59 7.08 -5.32
CA LEU A 74 -8.95 5.78 -5.51
C LEU A 74 -7.99 5.81 -6.72
N ALA A 75 -8.45 6.34 -7.85
CA ALA A 75 -7.62 6.49 -9.06
C ALA A 75 -6.43 7.42 -8.81
N HIS A 76 -6.64 8.50 -8.07
CA HIS A 76 -5.64 9.49 -7.70
C HIS A 76 -4.50 8.89 -6.89
N VAL A 77 -4.83 8.15 -5.81
CA VAL A 77 -3.82 7.45 -5.01
C VAL A 77 -3.05 6.43 -5.86
N ILE A 78 -3.75 5.59 -6.64
CA ILE A 78 -3.10 4.55 -7.45
C ILE A 78 -2.15 5.17 -8.48
N GLY A 79 -2.56 6.24 -9.17
CA GLY A 79 -1.73 6.93 -10.15
C GLY A 79 -0.50 7.58 -9.52
N ARG A 80 -0.67 8.24 -8.36
CA ARG A 80 0.42 8.93 -7.65
C ARG A 80 1.49 8.01 -7.08
N LEU A 81 1.14 6.75 -6.79
CA LEU A 81 2.10 5.72 -6.37
C LEU A 81 3.11 5.30 -7.45
N SER A 82 3.01 5.85 -8.67
CA SER A 82 4.07 5.76 -9.68
C SER A 82 5.37 6.46 -9.27
N ASP A 83 5.29 7.49 -8.41
CA ASP A 83 6.47 8.16 -7.86
C ASP A 83 7.00 7.45 -6.60
N ILE A 84 8.34 7.34 -6.53
CA ILE A 84 9.02 6.65 -5.45
C ILE A 84 8.83 7.36 -4.10
N GLN A 85 8.82 8.69 -4.07
CA GLN A 85 8.68 9.45 -2.82
C GLN A 85 7.26 9.31 -2.28
N VAL A 86 6.24 9.37 -3.14
CA VAL A 86 4.84 9.14 -2.73
C VAL A 86 4.64 7.71 -2.23
N ARG A 87 5.21 6.71 -2.93
CA ARG A 87 5.17 5.31 -2.48
C ARG A 87 5.86 5.12 -1.13
N ASP A 88 7.05 5.68 -0.95
CA ASP A 88 7.81 5.53 0.29
C ASP A 88 7.18 6.33 1.44
N TYR A 89 6.44 7.41 1.13
CA TYR A 89 5.56 8.09 2.08
C TYR A 89 4.43 7.14 2.53
N ALA A 90 3.71 6.54 1.58
CA ALA A 90 2.62 5.59 1.85
C ALA A 90 3.09 4.39 2.69
N LEU A 91 4.29 3.89 2.40
CA LEU A 91 4.90 2.78 3.14
C LEU A 91 5.05 3.12 4.63
N GLY A 92 5.36 4.37 4.95
CA GLY A 92 5.63 4.84 6.31
C GLY A 92 4.46 5.45 7.07
N SER A 93 3.30 5.65 6.43
CA SER A 93 2.21 6.48 6.99
C SER A 93 1.32 5.80 8.03
N HIS A 94 1.50 4.49 8.26
CA HIS A 94 0.77 3.73 9.27
C HIS A 94 1.60 3.43 10.53
N ASN A 95 0.89 3.16 11.62
CA ASN A 95 1.40 2.70 12.91
C ASN A 95 0.60 1.50 13.42
N ASP A 96 0.95 0.99 14.61
CA ASP A 96 0.28 -0.18 15.19
C ASP A 96 -1.22 0.04 15.49
N GLU A 97 -1.66 1.28 15.71
CA GLU A 97 -3.06 1.62 16.04
C GLU A 97 -3.98 1.58 14.81
N ASN A 98 -3.46 1.97 13.64
CA ASN A 98 -4.24 2.04 12.39
C ASN A 98 -3.86 0.93 11.37
N LEU A 99 -3.03 -0.02 11.76
CA LEU A 99 -2.56 -1.12 10.90
C LEU A 99 -3.72 -1.88 10.23
N SER A 100 -4.79 -2.20 10.95
CA SER A 100 -5.95 -2.92 10.39
C SER A 100 -6.68 -2.12 9.32
N THR A 101 -6.82 -0.81 9.53
CA THR A 101 -7.43 0.13 8.58
C THR A 101 -6.63 0.19 7.29
N TYR A 102 -5.32 0.38 7.42
CA TYR A 102 -4.39 0.41 6.29
C TYR A 102 -4.32 -0.93 5.55
N LEU A 103 -4.39 -2.05 6.27
CA LEU A 103 -4.43 -3.38 5.67
C LEU A 103 -5.66 -3.55 4.76
N ALA A 104 -6.85 -3.10 5.20
CA ALA A 104 -8.07 -3.12 4.39
C ALA A 104 -7.99 -2.16 3.19
N MET A 105 -7.45 -0.95 3.40
CA MET A 105 -7.26 0.06 2.37
C MET A 105 -6.34 -0.46 1.24
N TRP A 106 -5.13 -0.89 1.56
CA TRP A 106 -4.20 -1.37 0.53
C TRP A 106 -4.60 -2.70 -0.09
N HIS A 107 -5.34 -3.55 0.64
CA HIS A 107 -5.96 -4.73 0.05
C HIS A 107 -6.94 -4.33 -1.07
N ASN A 108 -7.86 -3.40 -0.78
CA ASN A 108 -8.82 -2.90 -1.76
C ASN A 108 -8.10 -2.31 -2.97
N LEU A 109 -7.14 -1.41 -2.77
CA LEU A 109 -6.39 -0.82 -3.87
C LEU A 109 -5.64 -1.89 -4.70
N THR A 110 -5.16 -2.97 -4.08
CA THR A 110 -4.45 -4.06 -4.79
C THR A 110 -5.36 -4.79 -5.79
N ILE A 111 -6.64 -4.98 -5.46
CA ILE A 111 -7.59 -5.72 -6.32
C ILE A 111 -8.27 -4.82 -7.37
N ILE A 112 -8.29 -3.50 -7.16
CA ILE A 112 -8.84 -2.55 -8.14
C ILE A 112 -7.77 -1.92 -9.03
N ALA A 113 -6.49 -1.92 -8.64
CA ALA A 113 -5.42 -1.31 -9.42
C ALA A 113 -5.36 -1.92 -10.84
N PRO A 114 -5.36 -1.07 -11.88
CA PRO A 114 -5.10 -1.52 -13.24
C PRO A 114 -3.73 -2.17 -13.39
N ARG A 115 -3.60 -3.00 -14.44
CA ARG A 115 -2.31 -3.54 -14.87
C ARG A 115 -1.29 -2.40 -15.03
N HIS A 116 -0.04 -2.66 -14.64
CA HIS A 116 1.08 -1.74 -14.58
C HIS A 116 1.07 -0.75 -13.39
N TYR A 117 0.01 -0.74 -12.58
CA TYR A 117 -0.08 0.04 -11.34
C TYR A 117 -0.22 -0.84 -10.09
N ILE A 118 -0.27 -2.17 -10.23
CA ILE A 118 -0.49 -3.08 -9.11
C ILE A 118 0.77 -3.20 -8.25
N ALA A 119 1.94 -3.24 -8.89
CA ALA A 119 3.21 -3.47 -8.20
C ALA A 119 3.48 -2.56 -6.97
N PRO A 120 3.34 -1.22 -7.05
CA PRO A 120 3.50 -0.36 -5.87
C PRO A 120 2.50 -0.70 -4.76
N VAL A 121 1.21 -0.81 -5.10
CA VAL A 121 0.15 -1.04 -4.11
C VAL A 121 0.30 -2.39 -3.41
N ALA A 122 0.56 -3.44 -4.19
CA ALA A 122 0.76 -4.78 -3.66
C ALA A 122 1.99 -4.86 -2.74
N CYS A 123 3.04 -4.05 -2.97
CA CYS A 123 4.17 -3.94 -2.06
C CYS A 123 3.81 -3.28 -0.72
N LEU A 124 2.94 -2.26 -0.73
CA LEU A 124 2.42 -1.62 0.49
C LEU A 124 1.59 -2.62 1.31
N PHE A 125 0.66 -3.30 0.66
CA PHE A 125 -0.15 -4.34 1.29
C PHE A 125 0.72 -5.47 1.84
N ALA A 126 1.72 -5.95 1.09
CA ALA A 126 2.63 -6.99 1.54
C ALA A 126 3.42 -6.60 2.79
N SER A 127 3.85 -5.33 2.86
CA SER A 127 4.59 -4.79 4.00
C SER A 127 3.76 -4.83 5.29
N LEU A 128 2.48 -4.46 5.20
CA LEU A 128 1.53 -4.54 6.32
C LEU A 128 1.20 -5.97 6.72
N ALA A 129 0.94 -6.84 5.75
CA ALA A 129 0.71 -8.27 6.02
C ALA A 129 1.90 -8.89 6.77
N TYR A 130 3.12 -8.53 6.38
CA TYR A 130 4.33 -8.99 7.03
C TYR A 130 4.46 -8.48 8.47
N GLU A 131 4.18 -7.20 8.69
CA GLU A 131 4.16 -6.60 10.04
C GLU A 131 3.12 -7.22 10.96
N ASN A 132 1.96 -7.56 10.40
CA ASN A 132 0.90 -8.28 11.10
C ASN A 132 1.25 -9.75 11.40
N GLY A 133 2.42 -10.22 10.96
CA GLY A 133 2.89 -11.59 11.17
C GLY A 133 2.36 -12.61 10.15
N ASP A 134 1.64 -12.16 9.11
CA ASP A 134 1.15 -13.02 8.04
C ASP A 134 2.15 -13.07 6.88
N SER A 135 3.21 -13.85 7.07
CA SER A 135 4.28 -14.01 6.08
C SER A 135 3.79 -14.71 4.79
N GLU A 136 2.75 -15.54 4.86
CA GLU A 136 2.20 -16.22 3.69
C GLU A 136 1.46 -15.22 2.79
N LEU A 137 0.58 -14.42 3.39
CA LEU A 137 -0.12 -13.35 2.69
C LEU A 137 0.86 -12.31 2.11
N ALA A 138 1.88 -11.93 2.89
CA ALA A 138 2.92 -11.03 2.42
C ALA A 138 3.64 -11.57 1.18
N LEU A 139 4.02 -12.84 1.16
CA LEU A 139 4.65 -13.46 0.00
C LEU A 139 3.70 -13.54 -1.21
N LYS A 140 2.42 -13.87 -1.01
CA LYS A 140 1.41 -13.85 -2.09
C LYS A 140 1.24 -12.46 -2.70
N ALA A 141 1.22 -11.42 -1.86
CA ALA A 141 1.16 -10.04 -2.32
C ALA A 141 2.41 -9.63 -3.10
N ILE A 142 3.60 -10.08 -2.69
CA ILE A 142 4.83 -9.88 -3.47
C ILE A 142 4.81 -10.64 -4.80
N GLU A 143 4.27 -11.86 -4.84
CA GLU A 143 4.07 -12.59 -6.10
C GLU A 143 3.13 -11.84 -7.02
N ARG A 144 2.06 -11.25 -6.48
CA ARG A 144 1.14 -10.39 -7.23
C ARG A 144 1.86 -9.17 -7.81
N ALA A 145 2.67 -8.47 -7.01
CA ALA A 145 3.46 -7.32 -7.45
C ALA A 145 4.42 -7.69 -8.59
N LEU A 146 5.16 -8.80 -8.43
CA LEU A 146 6.15 -9.25 -9.41
C LEU A 146 5.55 -9.93 -10.65
N THR A 147 4.27 -10.31 -10.60
CA THR A 147 3.52 -10.73 -11.79
C THR A 147 3.14 -9.52 -12.64
N ASP A 148 2.83 -8.39 -12.00
CA ASP A 148 2.55 -7.12 -12.69
C ASP A 148 3.82 -6.50 -13.28
N ASP A 149 4.88 -6.38 -12.48
CA ASP A 149 6.22 -5.96 -12.91
C ASP A 149 7.31 -6.86 -12.29
N PRO A 150 7.88 -7.80 -13.08
CA PRO A 150 8.95 -8.69 -12.62
C PRO A 150 10.24 -7.97 -12.18
N SER A 151 10.43 -6.73 -12.60
CA SER A 151 11.61 -5.90 -12.30
C SER A 151 11.38 -4.90 -11.17
N TYR A 152 10.20 -4.88 -10.56
CA TYR A 152 9.85 -3.89 -9.54
C TYR A 152 10.77 -3.98 -8.32
N SER A 153 11.59 -2.93 -8.12
CA SER A 153 12.73 -2.95 -7.20
C SER A 153 12.32 -3.20 -5.75
N LEU A 154 11.25 -2.55 -5.29
CA LEU A 154 10.71 -2.75 -3.94
C LEU A 154 10.18 -4.18 -3.77
N GLY A 155 9.48 -4.73 -4.76
CA GLY A 155 8.98 -6.11 -4.71
C GLY A 155 10.11 -7.13 -4.59
N ILE A 156 11.20 -6.94 -5.33
CA ILE A 156 12.40 -7.78 -5.24
C ILE A 156 13.05 -7.65 -3.86
N LEU A 157 13.15 -6.43 -3.32
CA LEU A 157 13.72 -6.17 -1.99
C LEU A 157 12.90 -6.85 -0.90
N LEU A 158 11.59 -6.61 -0.85
CA LEU A 158 10.68 -7.18 0.15
C LEU A 158 10.66 -8.71 0.08
N ARG A 159 10.69 -9.31 -1.12
CA ARG A 159 10.84 -10.77 -1.28
C ARG A 159 12.06 -11.31 -0.55
N ARG A 160 13.20 -10.61 -0.63
CA ARG A 160 14.44 -11.02 0.05
C ARG A 160 14.31 -10.88 1.56
N VAL A 161 13.75 -9.77 2.03
CA VAL A 161 13.51 -9.51 3.45
C VAL A 161 12.60 -10.57 4.08
N PHE A 162 11.47 -10.87 3.45
CA PHE A 162 10.48 -11.81 3.98
C PHE A 162 11.03 -13.25 3.96
N LYS A 163 11.70 -13.66 2.88
CA LYS A 163 12.34 -15.00 2.80
C LYS A 163 13.49 -15.18 3.78
N ALA A 164 14.17 -14.10 4.17
CA ALA A 164 15.18 -14.13 5.21
C ALA A 164 14.60 -14.23 6.63
N GLY A 165 13.27 -14.14 6.79
CA GLY A 165 12.61 -14.19 8.10
C GLY A 165 12.99 -13.02 9.00
N TRP A 166 13.24 -11.84 8.41
CA TRP A 166 13.66 -10.67 9.19
C TRP A 166 12.56 -10.30 10.20
N PRO A 167 12.85 -10.06 11.50
CA PRO A 167 11.80 -9.90 12.49
C PRO A 167 10.81 -8.77 12.13
N PRO A 168 9.48 -9.01 12.13
CA PRO A 168 8.48 -8.00 11.73
C PRO A 168 8.62 -6.67 12.49
N ARG A 169 8.92 -6.73 13.80
CA ARG A 169 9.18 -5.53 14.61
C ARG A 169 10.41 -4.74 14.17
N SER A 170 11.45 -5.42 13.69
CA SER A 170 12.64 -4.75 13.15
C SER A 170 12.32 -4.05 11.82
N PHE A 171 11.47 -4.65 10.99
CA PHE A 171 10.99 -4.05 9.76
C PHE A 171 10.13 -2.80 10.02
N SER A 172 9.14 -2.90 10.92
CA SER A 172 8.31 -1.76 11.34
C SER A 172 9.15 -0.62 11.93
N ALA A 173 10.11 -0.93 12.82
CA ALA A 173 11.00 0.08 13.39
C ALA A 173 11.85 0.81 12.33
N MET A 174 12.35 0.07 11.33
CA MET A 174 13.13 0.66 10.24
C MET A 174 12.29 1.61 9.38
N ARG A 175 11.06 1.23 9.00
CA ARG A 175 10.15 2.15 8.31
C ARG A 175 9.85 3.40 9.11
N ALA A 176 9.53 3.25 10.40
CA ALA A 176 9.21 4.37 11.28
C ALA A 176 10.38 5.37 11.39
N GLU A 177 11.63 4.89 11.31
CA GLU A 177 12.82 5.75 11.25
C GLU A 177 12.97 6.48 9.89
N LEU A 178 12.58 5.83 8.79
CA LEU A 178 12.70 6.40 7.45
C LEU A 178 11.61 7.42 7.13
N HIS A 179 10.38 7.21 7.59
CA HIS A 179 9.22 8.00 7.19
C HIS A 179 9.39 9.51 7.43
N PRO A 180 9.91 10.01 8.58
CA PRO A 180 10.14 11.43 8.78
C PRO A 180 11.08 12.07 7.73
N LYS A 181 12.04 11.30 7.20
CA LYS A 181 12.97 11.77 6.14
C LYS A 181 12.24 11.94 4.81
N ILE A 182 11.32 11.03 4.50
CA ILE A 182 10.46 11.12 3.31
C ILE A 182 9.50 12.31 3.43
N VAL A 183 8.85 12.49 4.59
CA VAL A 183 7.99 13.65 4.88
C VAL A 183 8.75 14.96 4.68
N ALA A 184 9.97 15.06 5.22
CA ALA A 184 10.82 16.24 5.01
C ALA A 184 11.14 16.45 3.52
N THR A 185 11.42 15.38 2.78
CA THR A 185 11.69 15.48 1.33
C THR A 185 10.48 15.95 0.53
N ILE A 186 9.26 15.62 0.93
CA ILE A 186 8.05 16.05 0.19
C ILE A 186 7.65 17.49 0.57
N PHE A 187 7.69 17.83 1.86
CA PHE A 187 7.07 19.05 2.38
C PHE A 187 8.05 20.16 2.78
N GLN A 188 9.36 19.92 2.75
CA GLN A 188 10.39 20.89 3.14
C GLN A 188 11.40 21.17 2.03
N SER A 189 11.15 20.67 0.82
CA SER A 189 11.98 20.86 -0.38
C SER A 189 11.77 22.21 -1.04
#